data_AF-A0A093CDP4-F1
#
_entry.id   AF-A0A093CDP4-F1
#
_cell.length_a   1.000
_cell.length_b   1.000
_cell.length_c   1.000
_cell.angle_alpha   90.00
_cell.angle_beta   90.00
_cell.angle_gamma   90.00
#
_symmetry.space_group_name_H-M   'P 1'
#
loop_
_entity.id
_entity.type
_entity.pdbx_description
1 polymer ?
#
loop_
_entity_poly.entity_id
_entity_poly.type
_entity_poly.pdbx_seq_one_letter_code
_entity_poly.pdbx_strand_id
1 'polypeptide(L)'
;FSLMASFPDVPFGIFLFSVCAVVIGFIQAVIVLYAFYHPHLLNQQIQVSENQNFYKCHILKIILRGPVLCCLAAIFSFFFIPLSYVLLGLVIVFPHLTRFITWCKTKIVGQRDEEEVHHSLETFTLYLSEPLSKERVEGFSDGVYAIVATLLILDICEDNVPDPREVEKFNISLLEALSEYGPNYLAYFGSFVTIGLLWFVHHSLFLYVTKATRLMGLLNILSLAFIGGLPLAYQLTSEFAEKSHNEIEAIQVSCVITFFASIFQFAIWTTALLHERETLHPFARYGGKEHAFMFAKLSLYPCVSLGAFFLTCLLSEFSTAIFHLMQIVIPFAFLALRIFVRISLTVVKSVMSLSRRKVVLLEEEEACLSPTE
;
A
#
# COMPACT_ATOMS: atom_id res chain seq x y z
N PHE A 1 -0.99 13.98 -18.04
CA PHE A 1 -0.59 14.53 -16.73
C PHE A 1 0.56 15.53 -16.83
N SER A 2 1.74 15.17 -17.36
CA SER A 2 2.88 16.11 -17.47
C SER A 2 2.51 17.48 -18.08
N LEU A 3 1.91 17.50 -19.27
CA LEU A 3 1.48 18.76 -19.93
C LEU A 3 0.47 19.57 -19.09
N MET A 4 -0.43 18.88 -18.39
CA MET A 4 -1.45 19.50 -17.53
C MET A 4 -0.84 20.09 -16.26
N ALA A 5 0.24 19.51 -15.75
CA ALA A 5 0.98 20.04 -14.60
C ALA A 5 1.84 21.26 -14.99
N SER A 6 2.50 21.22 -16.15
CA SER A 6 3.33 22.33 -16.63
C SER A 6 2.51 23.55 -17.10
N PHE A 7 1.32 23.33 -17.64
CA PHE A 7 0.46 24.38 -18.19
C PHE A 7 -0.98 24.24 -17.69
N PRO A 8 -1.25 24.48 -16.39
CA PRO A 8 -2.55 24.20 -15.79
C PRO A 8 -3.68 25.09 -16.34
N ASP A 9 -3.34 26.30 -16.79
CA ASP A 9 -4.25 27.27 -17.38
C ASP A 9 -4.45 27.08 -18.89
N VAL A 10 -3.73 26.14 -19.51
CA VAL A 10 -3.86 25.84 -20.93
C VAL A 10 -4.76 24.63 -21.12
N PRO A 11 -5.88 24.75 -21.86
CA PRO A 11 -6.90 23.69 -21.94
C PRO A 11 -6.42 22.43 -22.65
N PHE A 12 -5.34 22.53 -23.43
CA PHE A 12 -4.80 21.45 -24.24
C PHE A 12 -4.38 20.23 -23.41
N GLY A 13 -3.83 20.43 -22.21
CA GLY A 13 -3.43 19.32 -21.33
C GLY A 13 -4.62 18.49 -20.84
N ILE A 14 -5.72 19.16 -20.46
CA ILE A 14 -6.97 18.53 -20.05
C ILE A 14 -7.62 17.82 -21.24
N PHE A 15 -7.68 18.50 -22.39
CA PHE A 15 -8.25 17.94 -23.61
C PHE A 15 -7.58 16.62 -23.99
N LEU A 16 -6.24 16.58 -24.08
CA LEU A 16 -5.51 15.36 -24.42
C LEU A 16 -5.72 14.25 -23.40
N PHE A 17 -5.69 14.56 -22.10
CA PHE A 17 -5.96 13.57 -21.06
C PHE A 17 -7.36 12.95 -21.22
N SER A 18 -8.37 13.79 -21.40
CA SER A 18 -9.75 13.37 -21.57
C SER A 18 -9.96 12.54 -22.84
N VAL A 19 -9.33 12.92 -23.96
CA VAL A 19 -9.36 12.16 -25.21
C VAL A 19 -8.75 10.76 -25.02
N CYS A 20 -7.58 10.66 -24.37
CA CYS A 20 -6.98 9.36 -24.06
C CYS A 20 -7.93 8.48 -23.23
N ALA A 21 -8.58 9.05 -22.20
CA ALA A 21 -9.54 8.31 -21.38
C ALA A 21 -10.77 7.84 -22.19
N VAL A 22 -11.26 8.67 -23.12
CA VAL A 22 -12.35 8.29 -24.04
C VAL A 22 -11.93 7.15 -24.95
N VAL A 23 -10.73 7.21 -25.53
CA VAL A 23 -10.18 6.15 -26.39
C VAL A 23 -10.02 4.83 -25.62
N ILE A 24 -9.46 4.87 -24.41
CA ILE A 24 -9.35 3.67 -23.56
C ILE A 24 -10.73 3.06 -23.29
N GLY A 25 -11.71 3.89 -22.93
CA GLY A 25 -13.07 3.43 -22.69
C GLY A 25 -13.75 2.83 -23.91
N PHE A 26 -13.54 3.42 -25.08
CA PHE A 26 -14.04 2.90 -26.35
C PHE A 26 -13.42 1.53 -26.67
N ILE A 27 -12.10 1.38 -26.53
CA ILE A 27 -11.41 0.10 -26.73
C ILE A 27 -11.94 -0.96 -25.76
N GLN A 28 -12.12 -0.63 -24.48
CA GLN A 28 -12.71 -1.53 -23.50
C GLN A 28 -14.15 -1.94 -23.87
N ALA A 29 -14.97 -1.00 -24.34
CA ALA A 29 -16.31 -1.29 -24.82
C ALA A 29 -16.30 -2.26 -26.01
N VAL A 30 -15.39 -2.06 -26.99
CA VAL A 30 -15.22 -2.96 -28.13
C VAL A 30 -14.81 -4.36 -27.69
N ILE A 31 -13.85 -4.48 -26.75
CA ILE A 31 -13.43 -5.77 -26.19
C ILE A 31 -14.61 -6.51 -25.55
N VAL A 32 -15.43 -5.81 -24.76
CA VAL A 32 -16.62 -6.40 -24.14
C VAL A 32 -17.63 -6.84 -25.19
N LEU A 33 -17.93 -5.99 -26.18
CA LEU A 33 -18.86 -6.35 -27.27
C LEU A 33 -18.37 -7.58 -28.04
N TYR A 34 -17.07 -7.66 -28.32
CA TYR A 34 -16.46 -8.81 -28.98
C TYR A 34 -16.54 -10.08 -28.13
N ALA A 35 -16.28 -9.99 -26.82
CA ALA A 35 -16.40 -11.12 -25.90
C ALA A 35 -17.85 -11.64 -25.81
N PHE A 36 -18.84 -10.76 -25.79
CA PHE A 36 -20.25 -11.16 -25.82
C PHE A 36 -20.72 -11.67 -27.18
N TYR A 37 -20.03 -11.32 -28.27
CA TYR A 37 -20.28 -11.88 -29.59
C TYR A 37 -19.73 -13.32 -29.74
N HIS A 38 -18.69 -13.67 -28.97
CA HIS A 38 -18.06 -14.99 -28.95
C HIS A 38 -18.18 -15.66 -27.57
N PRO A 39 -19.27 -16.42 -27.29
CA PRO A 39 -19.58 -16.92 -25.95
C PRO A 39 -18.48 -17.71 -25.27
N HIS A 40 -17.66 -18.45 -26.03
CA HIS A 40 -16.54 -19.24 -25.50
C HIS A 40 -15.44 -18.41 -24.82
N LEU A 41 -15.37 -17.09 -25.07
CA LEU A 41 -14.43 -16.17 -24.42
C LEU A 41 -14.90 -15.67 -23.06
N LEU A 42 -16.19 -15.82 -22.74
CA LEU A 42 -16.77 -15.35 -21.49
C LEU A 42 -16.41 -16.29 -20.33
N ASN A 43 -16.43 -15.78 -19.10
CA ASN A 43 -16.33 -16.63 -17.91
C ASN A 43 -17.54 -17.59 -17.83
N GLN A 44 -17.32 -18.82 -17.39
CA GLN A 44 -18.34 -19.87 -17.29
C GLN A 44 -19.59 -19.42 -16.51
N GLN A 45 -19.41 -18.61 -15.46
CA GLN A 45 -20.54 -18.05 -14.70
C GLN A 45 -21.46 -17.14 -15.55
N ILE A 46 -20.88 -16.34 -16.44
CA ILE A 46 -21.63 -15.45 -17.34
C ILE A 46 -22.23 -16.27 -18.48
N GLN A 47 -21.50 -17.27 -19.00
CA GLN A 47 -21.98 -18.15 -20.06
C GLN A 47 -23.26 -18.90 -19.66
N VAL A 48 -23.31 -19.42 -18.43
CA VAL A 48 -24.44 -20.23 -17.91
C VAL A 48 -25.61 -19.36 -17.44
N SER A 49 -25.43 -18.04 -17.32
CA SER A 49 -26.50 -17.14 -16.87
C SER A 49 -27.62 -16.99 -17.90
N GLU A 50 -28.88 -17.01 -17.44
CA GLU A 50 -30.05 -16.88 -18.33
C GLU A 50 -30.17 -15.50 -19.01
N ASN A 51 -29.56 -14.46 -18.44
CA ASN A 51 -29.75 -13.07 -18.89
C ASN A 51 -28.44 -12.40 -19.35
N GLN A 52 -27.78 -12.97 -20.36
CA GLN A 52 -26.52 -12.43 -20.90
C GLN A 52 -26.63 -10.98 -21.42
N ASN A 53 -27.79 -10.60 -21.98
CA ASN A 53 -28.03 -9.24 -22.45
C ASN A 53 -28.02 -8.20 -21.32
N PHE A 54 -28.54 -8.58 -20.14
CA PHE A 54 -28.46 -7.75 -18.95
C PHE A 54 -27.00 -7.50 -18.55
N TYR A 55 -26.17 -8.55 -18.45
CA TYR A 55 -24.75 -8.43 -18.14
C TYR A 55 -23.99 -7.56 -19.17
N LYS A 56 -24.24 -7.78 -20.46
CA LYS A 56 -23.63 -7.00 -21.55
C LYS A 56 -23.93 -5.50 -21.41
N CYS A 57 -25.21 -5.13 -21.36
CA CYS A 57 -25.62 -3.73 -21.24
C CYS A 57 -25.08 -3.09 -19.97
N HIS A 58 -25.01 -3.87 -18.89
CA HIS A 58 -24.58 -3.37 -17.60
C HIS A 58 -23.06 -3.13 -17.51
N ILE A 59 -22.24 -4.09 -17.95
CA ILE A 59 -20.78 -3.94 -18.02
C ILE A 59 -20.42 -2.75 -18.92
N LEU A 60 -21.10 -2.63 -20.07
CA LEU A 60 -20.90 -1.51 -20.98
C LEU A 60 -21.21 -0.16 -20.33
N LYS A 61 -22.31 -0.07 -19.55
CA LYS A 61 -22.68 1.16 -18.82
C LYS A 61 -21.64 1.56 -17.78
N ILE A 62 -21.01 0.60 -17.09
CA ILE A 62 -19.95 0.86 -16.11
C ILE A 62 -18.70 1.40 -16.81
N ILE A 63 -18.26 0.72 -17.88
CA ILE A 63 -17.06 1.10 -18.64
C ILE A 63 -17.23 2.46 -19.29
N LEU A 64 -18.40 2.76 -19.87
CA LEU A 64 -18.64 3.98 -20.64
C LEU A 64 -18.88 5.22 -19.76
N ARG A 65 -19.18 5.05 -18.46
CA ARG A 65 -19.50 6.16 -17.56
C ARG A 65 -18.35 7.16 -17.39
N GLY A 66 -17.14 6.67 -17.11
CA GLY A 66 -15.94 7.50 -16.99
C GLY A 66 -15.61 8.25 -18.29
N PRO A 67 -15.52 7.55 -19.44
CA PRO A 67 -15.37 8.14 -20.76
C PRO A 67 -16.37 9.24 -21.09
N VAL A 68 -17.65 9.09 -20.74
CA VAL A 68 -18.67 10.13 -20.96
C VAL A 68 -18.34 11.39 -20.16
N LEU A 69 -17.98 11.25 -18.88
CA LEU A 69 -17.55 12.39 -18.05
C LEU A 69 -16.25 13.03 -18.57
N CYS A 70 -15.30 12.23 -19.04
CA CYS A 70 -14.08 12.73 -19.68
C CYS A 70 -14.38 13.46 -20.99
N CYS A 71 -15.32 12.97 -21.80
CA CYS A 71 -15.76 13.64 -23.03
C CYS A 71 -16.35 15.03 -22.70
N LEU A 72 -17.20 15.12 -21.67
CA LEU A 72 -17.70 16.40 -21.19
C LEU A 72 -16.56 17.30 -20.70
N ALA A 73 -15.59 16.77 -19.95
CA ALA A 73 -14.43 17.53 -19.50
C ALA A 73 -13.56 18.03 -20.67
N ALA A 74 -13.43 17.26 -21.75
CA ALA A 74 -12.74 17.69 -22.98
C ALA A 74 -13.45 18.89 -23.62
N ILE A 75 -14.79 18.85 -23.72
CA ILE A 75 -15.59 19.94 -24.29
C ILE A 75 -15.46 21.20 -23.42
N PHE A 76 -15.68 21.06 -22.11
CA PHE A 76 -15.61 22.19 -21.19
C PHE A 76 -14.21 22.78 -21.03
N SER A 77 -13.16 22.05 -21.39
CA SER A 77 -11.78 22.56 -21.26
C SER A 77 -11.59 23.85 -22.05
N PHE A 78 -12.24 24.01 -23.20
CA PHE A 78 -12.13 25.20 -24.05
C PHE A 78 -12.99 26.38 -23.58
N PHE A 79 -13.99 26.16 -22.72
CA PHE A 79 -14.93 27.19 -22.29
C PHE A 79 -14.74 27.59 -20.82
N PHE A 80 -14.49 26.61 -19.94
CA PHE A 80 -14.41 26.80 -18.50
C PHE A 80 -13.54 25.70 -17.86
N ILE A 81 -12.25 25.99 -17.75
CA ILE A 81 -11.22 25.09 -17.20
C ILE A 81 -11.56 24.57 -15.79
N PRO A 82 -12.03 25.39 -14.82
CA PRO A 82 -12.34 24.90 -13.47
C PRO A 82 -13.39 23.77 -13.47
N LEU A 83 -14.43 23.87 -14.28
CA LEU A 83 -15.46 22.82 -14.39
C LEU A 83 -14.90 21.53 -14.99
N SER A 84 -13.92 21.62 -15.88
CA SER A 84 -13.26 20.44 -16.45
C SER A 84 -12.49 19.66 -15.39
N TYR A 85 -11.78 20.36 -14.49
CA TYR A 85 -11.14 19.72 -13.33
C TYR A 85 -12.16 19.11 -12.37
N VAL A 86 -13.31 19.77 -12.13
CA VAL A 86 -14.40 19.21 -11.32
C VAL A 86 -14.94 17.92 -11.96
N LEU A 87 -15.17 17.90 -13.26
CA LEU A 87 -15.64 16.71 -13.99
C LEU A 87 -14.61 15.56 -13.91
N LEU A 88 -13.32 15.86 -14.06
CA LEU A 88 -12.26 14.86 -13.89
C LEU A 88 -12.17 14.34 -12.44
N GLY A 89 -12.28 15.23 -11.45
CA GLY A 89 -12.34 14.85 -10.04
C GLY A 89 -13.55 13.96 -9.74
N LEU A 90 -14.70 14.25 -10.35
CA LEU A 90 -15.89 13.41 -10.26
C LEU A 90 -15.61 12.01 -10.80
N VAL A 91 -14.86 11.80 -11.88
CA VAL A 91 -14.53 10.44 -12.36
C VAL A 91 -13.89 9.58 -11.26
N ILE A 92 -13.07 10.17 -10.40
CA ILE A 92 -12.40 9.49 -9.28
C ILE A 92 -13.35 9.29 -8.10
N VAL A 93 -14.09 10.33 -7.72
CA VAL A 93 -14.94 10.33 -6.51
C VAL A 93 -16.26 9.61 -6.71
N PHE A 94 -16.79 9.64 -7.93
CA PHE A 94 -18.14 9.18 -8.26
C PHE A 94 -18.39 7.72 -7.83
N PRO A 95 -17.51 6.74 -8.10
CA PRO A 95 -17.70 5.36 -7.65
C PRO A 95 -17.90 5.25 -6.13
N HIS A 96 -17.17 6.05 -5.35
CA HIS A 96 -17.26 6.09 -3.89
C HIS A 96 -18.51 6.83 -3.41
N LEU A 97 -18.86 7.94 -4.07
CA LEU A 97 -20.05 8.73 -3.75
C LEU A 97 -21.35 7.93 -3.95
N THR A 98 -21.45 7.15 -5.03
CA THR A 98 -22.61 6.26 -5.21
C THR A 98 -22.77 5.26 -4.07
N ARG A 99 -21.67 4.69 -3.55
CA ARG A 99 -21.73 3.77 -2.41
C ARG A 99 -22.18 4.47 -1.13
N PHE A 100 -21.67 5.67 -0.88
CA PHE A 100 -22.07 6.47 0.28
C PHE A 100 -23.55 6.87 0.22
N ILE A 101 -24.03 7.31 -0.94
CA ILE A 101 -25.45 7.66 -1.14
C ILE A 101 -26.35 6.44 -0.94
N THR A 102 -26.00 5.27 -1.48
CA THR A 102 -26.78 4.04 -1.26
C THR A 102 -26.82 3.65 0.21
N TRP A 103 -25.69 3.74 0.93
CA TRP A 103 -25.62 3.50 2.37
C TRP A 103 -26.45 4.50 3.19
N CYS A 104 -26.43 5.78 2.82
CA CYS A 104 -27.28 6.79 3.45
C CYS A 104 -28.76 6.52 3.17
N LYS A 105 -29.13 6.17 1.93
CA LYS A 105 -30.52 5.87 1.54
C LYS A 105 -31.06 4.67 2.32
N THR A 106 -30.28 3.59 2.47
CA THR A 106 -30.71 2.42 3.25
C THR A 106 -30.83 2.71 4.74
N LYS A 107 -30.02 3.61 5.29
CA LYS A 107 -30.09 4.03 6.70
C LYS A 107 -31.25 5.01 6.99
N ILE A 108 -31.66 5.80 6.00
CA ILE A 108 -32.67 6.86 6.15
C ILE A 108 -34.09 6.37 5.82
N VAL A 109 -34.26 5.54 4.78
CA VAL A 109 -35.60 5.26 4.22
C VAL A 109 -36.33 4.09 4.92
N GLY A 110 -35.62 3.21 5.63
CA GLY A 110 -36.24 2.02 6.24
C GLY A 110 -36.72 1.00 5.19
N GLN A 111 -36.56 -0.28 5.48
CA GLN A 111 -36.91 -1.41 4.61
C GLN A 111 -38.43 -1.50 4.39
N ARG A 112 -39.05 -0.72 3.50
CA ARG A 112 -40.51 -0.89 3.30
C ARG A 112 -41.04 -1.21 1.90
N ASP A 113 -40.48 -0.77 0.77
CA ASP A 113 -41.21 -0.98 -0.51
C ASP A 113 -40.36 -1.14 -1.81
N GLU A 114 -39.21 -1.85 -1.80
CA GLU A 114 -38.40 -2.03 -3.03
C GLU A 114 -37.83 -3.46 -3.22
N GLU A 115 -38.62 -4.55 -3.09
CA GLU A 115 -38.12 -5.94 -3.20
C GLU A 115 -37.57 -6.34 -4.61
N GLU A 116 -38.05 -5.77 -5.72
CA GLU A 116 -37.56 -6.12 -7.07
C GLU A 116 -36.32 -5.32 -7.52
N VAL A 117 -36.21 -4.04 -7.11
CA VAL A 117 -35.04 -3.21 -7.43
C VAL A 117 -33.88 -3.56 -6.48
N HIS A 118 -34.16 -3.92 -5.21
CA HIS A 118 -33.13 -4.35 -4.27
C HIS A 118 -32.44 -5.63 -4.71
N HIS A 119 -33.13 -6.63 -5.25
CA HIS A 119 -32.46 -7.87 -5.65
C HIS A 119 -31.45 -7.62 -6.78
N SER A 120 -31.74 -6.71 -7.72
CA SER A 120 -30.79 -6.34 -8.80
C SER A 120 -29.61 -5.50 -8.30
N LEU A 121 -29.83 -4.65 -7.28
CA LEU A 121 -28.82 -3.73 -6.76
C LEU A 121 -27.95 -4.37 -5.67
N GLU A 122 -28.48 -5.25 -4.82
CA GLU A 122 -27.72 -6.03 -3.82
C GLU A 122 -26.86 -7.11 -4.47
N THR A 123 -27.42 -7.92 -5.39
CA THR A 123 -26.66 -8.91 -6.19
C THR A 123 -25.52 -8.23 -6.96
N PHE A 124 -25.73 -6.99 -7.38
CA PHE A 124 -24.75 -6.21 -8.13
C PHE A 124 -23.71 -5.49 -7.26
N THR A 125 -24.09 -4.98 -6.08
CA THR A 125 -23.11 -4.46 -5.11
C THR A 125 -22.18 -5.58 -4.67
N LEU A 126 -22.68 -6.83 -4.60
CA LEU A 126 -21.90 -8.05 -4.45
C LEU A 126 -20.94 -8.31 -5.63
N TYR A 127 -21.39 -8.14 -6.88
CA TYR A 127 -20.57 -8.34 -8.09
C TYR A 127 -19.48 -7.26 -8.26
N LEU A 128 -19.76 -5.99 -7.92
CA LEU A 128 -18.74 -4.91 -7.89
C LEU A 128 -17.82 -4.98 -6.65
N SER A 129 -18.21 -5.78 -5.67
CA SER A 129 -17.41 -6.18 -4.50
C SER A 129 -16.70 -7.51 -4.72
N GLU A 130 -16.67 -8.01 -5.96
CA GLU A 130 -15.84 -9.16 -6.29
C GLU A 130 -14.40 -8.91 -5.85
N PRO A 131 -13.77 -9.92 -5.25
CA PRO A 131 -12.38 -9.83 -4.86
C PRO A 131 -11.52 -9.54 -6.08
N LEU A 132 -10.46 -8.79 -5.87
CA LEU A 132 -9.43 -8.64 -6.88
C LEU A 132 -8.75 -9.99 -7.09
N SER A 133 -8.33 -10.30 -8.32
CA SER A 133 -7.42 -11.42 -8.54
C SER A 133 -6.15 -11.16 -7.73
N LYS A 134 -5.85 -12.10 -6.84
CA LYS A 134 -4.69 -12.05 -5.96
C LYS A 134 -3.40 -12.00 -6.79
N GLU A 135 -3.34 -12.82 -7.84
CA GLU A 135 -2.20 -12.93 -8.74
C GLU A 135 -1.90 -11.61 -9.45
N ARG A 136 -2.95 -10.86 -9.83
CA ARG A 136 -2.80 -9.54 -10.44
C ARG A 136 -2.29 -8.49 -9.46
N VAL A 137 -2.70 -8.58 -8.19
CA VAL A 137 -2.23 -7.69 -7.13
C VAL A 137 -0.76 -7.99 -6.79
N GLU A 138 -0.41 -9.26 -6.61
CA GLU A 138 0.97 -9.71 -6.36
C GLU A 138 1.88 -9.33 -7.54
N GLY A 139 1.50 -9.65 -8.78
CA GLY A 139 2.31 -9.32 -9.95
C GLY A 139 2.52 -7.82 -10.18
N PHE A 140 1.52 -6.98 -9.86
CA PHE A 140 1.72 -5.52 -9.89
C PHE A 140 2.65 -5.05 -8.77
N SER A 141 2.49 -5.55 -7.55
CA SER A 141 3.37 -5.24 -6.43
C SER A 141 4.83 -5.61 -6.75
N ASP A 142 5.09 -6.84 -7.21
CA ASP A 142 6.43 -7.32 -7.56
C ASP A 142 7.08 -6.44 -8.64
N GLY A 143 6.31 -6.01 -9.64
CA GLY A 143 6.78 -5.07 -10.65
C GLY A 143 7.19 -3.72 -10.08
N VAL A 144 6.42 -3.15 -9.15
CA VAL A 144 6.77 -1.88 -8.49
C VAL A 144 8.03 -2.03 -7.64
N TYR A 145 8.14 -3.09 -6.82
CA TYR A 145 9.34 -3.35 -6.02
C TYR A 145 10.58 -3.52 -6.89
N ALA A 146 10.47 -4.23 -8.02
CA ALA A 146 11.57 -4.42 -8.96
C ALA A 146 12.01 -3.09 -9.62
N ILE A 147 11.06 -2.24 -10.02
CA ILE A 147 11.37 -0.91 -10.57
C ILE A 147 12.06 -0.04 -9.52
N VAL A 148 11.55 -0.02 -8.29
CA VAL A 148 12.14 0.78 -7.20
C VAL A 148 13.57 0.31 -6.88
N ALA A 149 13.81 -0.99 -6.84
CA ALA A 149 15.16 -1.54 -6.64
C ALA A 149 16.10 -1.23 -7.82
N THR A 150 15.59 -1.19 -9.05
CA THR A 150 16.41 -0.85 -10.23
C THR A 150 16.75 0.64 -10.29
N LEU A 151 15.84 1.54 -9.87
CA LEU A 151 16.15 2.97 -9.77
C LEU A 151 17.32 3.23 -8.83
N LEU A 152 17.38 2.54 -7.68
CA LEU A 152 18.50 2.70 -6.74
C LEU A 152 19.87 2.36 -7.34
N ILE A 153 19.97 1.26 -8.11
CA ILE A 153 21.27 0.88 -8.71
C ILE A 153 21.61 1.78 -9.89
N LEU A 154 20.62 2.29 -10.62
CA LEU A 154 20.85 3.26 -11.69
C LEU A 154 21.44 4.56 -11.17
N ASP A 155 20.99 5.06 -10.01
CA ASP A 155 21.57 6.24 -9.37
C ASP A 155 23.05 6.03 -9.03
N ILE A 156 23.40 4.89 -8.44
CA ILE A 156 24.80 4.52 -8.17
C ILE A 156 25.63 4.45 -9.47
N CYS A 157 25.06 3.87 -10.54
CA CYS A 157 25.75 3.74 -11.81
C CYS A 157 26.00 5.08 -12.52
N GLU A 158 25.14 6.07 -12.30
CA GLU A 158 25.28 7.41 -12.88
C GLU A 158 26.31 8.25 -12.11
N ASP A 159 26.22 8.28 -10.78
CA ASP A 159 26.94 9.28 -9.96
C ASP A 159 28.22 8.75 -9.28
N ASN A 160 28.41 7.43 -9.20
CA ASN A 160 29.48 6.82 -8.40
C ASN A 160 30.43 5.94 -9.20
N VAL A 161 30.44 6.07 -10.52
CA VAL A 161 31.41 5.41 -11.39
C VAL A 161 32.43 6.45 -11.87
N PRO A 162 33.69 6.40 -11.39
CA PRO A 162 34.67 7.44 -11.70
C PRO A 162 35.05 7.42 -13.18
N ASP A 163 35.13 8.61 -13.79
CA ASP A 163 35.61 8.75 -15.15
C ASP A 163 37.16 8.67 -15.22
N PRO A 164 37.77 8.47 -16.41
CA PRO A 164 39.22 8.39 -16.53
C PRO A 164 39.98 9.61 -15.97
N ARG A 165 39.38 10.82 -16.02
CA ARG A 165 39.99 12.06 -15.51
C ARG A 165 39.92 12.15 -14.00
N GLU A 166 38.91 11.56 -13.38
CA GLU A 166 38.81 11.43 -11.93
C GLU A 166 39.85 10.44 -11.41
N VAL A 167 40.03 9.31 -12.10
CA VAL A 167 41.07 8.32 -11.75
C VAL A 167 42.49 8.90 -11.85
N GLU A 168 42.74 9.82 -12.78
CA GLU A 168 44.01 10.55 -12.87
C GLU A 168 44.35 11.34 -11.58
N LYS A 169 43.34 11.84 -10.85
CA LYS A 169 43.53 12.54 -9.57
C LYS A 169 44.05 11.62 -8.46
N PHE A 170 43.84 10.31 -8.59
CA PHE A 170 44.23 9.29 -7.62
C PHE A 170 45.43 8.47 -8.10
N ASN A 171 46.44 9.12 -8.71
CA ASN A 171 47.64 8.45 -9.23
C ASN A 171 47.36 7.28 -10.17
N ILE A 172 46.28 7.35 -10.96
CA ILE A 172 45.83 6.28 -11.88
C ILE A 172 45.36 5.02 -11.12
N SER A 173 45.07 5.13 -9.83
CA SER A 173 44.54 4.05 -8.99
C SER A 173 43.01 4.07 -8.99
N LEU A 174 42.40 3.15 -9.74
CA LEU A 174 40.94 2.96 -9.74
C LEU A 174 40.42 2.58 -8.35
N LEU A 175 41.19 1.80 -7.58
CA LEU A 175 40.78 1.35 -6.24
C LEU A 175 40.65 2.52 -5.27
N GLU A 176 41.59 3.47 -5.32
CA GLU A 176 41.53 4.69 -4.50
C GLU A 176 40.34 5.56 -4.89
N ALA A 177 40.14 5.77 -6.20
CA ALA A 177 38.97 6.52 -6.70
C ALA A 177 37.64 5.90 -6.27
N LEU A 178 37.53 4.56 -6.33
CA LEU A 178 36.31 3.84 -5.89
C LEU A 178 36.11 3.88 -4.38
N SER A 179 37.17 3.99 -3.59
CA SER A 179 37.07 4.01 -2.12
C SER A 179 36.37 5.26 -1.59
N GLU A 180 36.44 6.37 -2.34
CA GLU A 180 35.75 7.62 -2.02
C GLU A 180 34.22 7.44 -2.00
N TYR A 181 33.69 6.59 -2.89
CA TYR A 181 32.26 6.29 -2.98
C TYR A 181 31.80 5.16 -2.04
N GLY A 182 32.69 4.64 -1.18
CA GLY A 182 32.39 3.56 -0.24
C GLY A 182 31.11 3.76 0.59
N PRO A 183 30.89 4.94 1.21
CA PRO A 183 29.66 5.25 1.95
C PRO A 183 28.39 5.17 1.08
N ASN A 184 28.44 5.61 -0.18
CA ASN A 184 27.30 5.57 -1.11
C ASN A 184 26.91 4.11 -1.43
N TYR A 185 27.90 3.24 -1.66
CA TYR A 185 27.65 1.81 -1.85
C TYR A 185 27.02 1.16 -0.63
N LEU A 186 27.47 1.52 0.58
CA LEU A 186 26.88 1.00 1.82
C LEU A 186 25.42 1.49 1.99
N ALA A 187 25.17 2.77 1.69
CA ALA A 187 23.83 3.35 1.72
C ALA A 187 22.89 2.69 0.69
N TYR A 188 23.41 2.36 -0.50
CA TYR A 188 22.69 1.57 -1.50
C TYR A 188 22.29 0.20 -0.95
N PHE A 189 23.22 -0.56 -0.36
CA PHE A 189 22.90 -1.88 0.20
C PHE A 189 21.86 -1.79 1.33
N GLY A 190 21.95 -0.81 2.22
CA GLY A 190 20.93 -0.57 3.26
C GLY A 190 19.54 -0.30 2.68
N SER A 191 19.48 0.53 1.64
CA SER A 191 18.23 0.87 0.96
C SER A 191 17.64 -0.32 0.20
N PHE A 192 18.48 -1.08 -0.50
CA PHE A 192 18.08 -2.30 -1.18
C PHE A 192 17.52 -3.34 -0.18
N VAL A 193 18.19 -3.51 0.97
CA VAL A 193 17.70 -4.39 2.03
C VAL A 193 16.38 -3.90 2.61
N THR A 194 16.19 -2.59 2.79
CA THR A 194 14.91 -2.03 3.23
C THR A 194 13.77 -2.38 2.27
N ILE A 195 13.97 -2.17 0.97
CA ILE A 195 13.00 -2.52 -0.08
C ILE A 195 12.72 -4.03 -0.08
N GLY A 196 13.78 -4.85 -0.04
CA GLY A 196 13.67 -6.31 -0.04
C GLY A 196 12.92 -6.84 1.18
N LEU A 197 13.12 -6.23 2.36
CA LEU A 197 12.39 -6.61 3.58
C LEU A 197 10.92 -6.15 3.54
N LEU A 198 10.62 -4.96 3.02
CA LEU A 198 9.24 -4.52 2.81
C LEU A 198 8.51 -5.42 1.81
N TRP A 199 9.18 -5.82 0.73
CA TRP A 199 8.70 -6.83 -0.21
C TRP A 199 8.47 -8.17 0.48
N PHE A 200 9.41 -8.63 1.31
CA PHE A 200 9.27 -9.88 2.06
C PHE A 200 8.09 -9.86 3.03
N VAL A 201 7.83 -8.72 3.68
CA VAL A 201 6.64 -8.51 4.53
C VAL A 201 5.36 -8.61 3.70
N HIS A 202 5.31 -7.91 2.56
CA HIS A 202 4.19 -7.96 1.63
C HIS A 202 3.93 -9.39 1.12
N HIS A 203 4.96 -10.06 0.63
CA HIS A 203 4.88 -11.44 0.15
C HIS A 203 4.39 -12.38 1.27
N SER A 204 4.95 -12.25 2.48
CA SER A 204 4.51 -13.04 3.65
C SER A 204 3.03 -12.82 3.97
N LEU A 205 2.55 -11.59 3.87
CA LEU A 205 1.14 -11.25 4.10
C LEU A 205 0.26 -11.91 3.04
N PHE A 206 0.57 -11.71 1.76
CA PHE A 206 -0.25 -12.22 0.67
C PHE A 206 -0.21 -13.74 0.55
N LEU A 207 0.86 -14.42 1.00
CA LEU A 207 0.86 -15.89 1.15
C LEU A 207 -0.29 -16.40 2.04
N TYR A 208 -0.67 -15.68 3.10
CA TYR A 208 -1.76 -16.06 3.99
C TYR A 208 -3.14 -15.50 3.58
N VAL A 209 -3.18 -14.57 2.64
CA VAL A 209 -4.42 -14.02 2.09
C VAL A 209 -5.03 -15.02 1.12
N THR A 210 -6.27 -15.43 1.38
CA THR A 210 -7.06 -16.33 0.51
C THR A 210 -7.89 -15.55 -0.51
N LYS A 211 -8.40 -14.37 -0.12
CA LYS A 211 -9.27 -13.54 -0.96
C LYS A 211 -8.91 -12.07 -0.78
N ALA A 212 -8.44 -11.42 -1.84
CA ALA A 212 -8.06 -10.00 -1.82
C ALA A 212 -9.30 -9.11 -1.99
N THR A 213 -9.72 -8.44 -0.93
CA THR A 213 -10.86 -7.51 -1.00
C THR A 213 -10.48 -6.21 -1.71
N ARG A 214 -11.47 -5.45 -2.17
CA ARG A 214 -11.24 -4.13 -2.80
C ARG A 214 -10.55 -3.13 -1.86
N LEU A 215 -10.91 -3.14 -0.57
CA LEU A 215 -10.26 -2.28 0.43
C LEU A 215 -8.79 -2.65 0.60
N MET A 216 -8.48 -3.95 0.68
CA MET A 216 -7.09 -4.42 0.69
C MET A 216 -6.33 -3.98 -0.57
N GLY A 217 -6.98 -4.04 -1.75
CA GLY A 217 -6.39 -3.53 -2.99
C GLY A 217 -6.10 -2.03 -2.98
N LEU A 218 -7.01 -1.21 -2.45
CA LEU A 218 -6.79 0.22 -2.29
C LEU A 218 -5.62 0.52 -1.35
N LEU A 219 -5.59 -0.14 -0.19
CA LEU A 219 -4.49 -0.03 0.77
C LEU A 219 -3.16 -0.51 0.16
N ASN A 220 -3.18 -1.55 -0.68
CA ASN A 220 -2.01 -2.00 -1.43
C ASN A 220 -1.52 -0.92 -2.39
N ILE A 221 -2.41 -0.29 -3.16
CA ILE A 221 -2.03 0.81 -4.07
C ILE A 221 -1.42 1.98 -3.29
N LEU A 222 -1.98 2.34 -2.13
CA LEU A 222 -1.41 3.38 -1.27
C LEU A 222 -0.03 2.98 -0.76
N SER A 223 0.15 1.75 -0.26
CA SER A 223 1.46 1.23 0.14
C SER A 223 2.47 1.32 -1.02
N LEU A 224 2.11 0.86 -2.21
CA LEU A 224 2.96 0.88 -3.40
C LEU A 224 3.32 2.30 -3.86
N ALA A 225 2.41 3.27 -3.70
CA ALA A 225 2.70 4.67 -4.02
C ALA A 225 3.82 5.23 -3.14
N PHE A 226 3.83 4.91 -1.84
CA PHE A 226 4.92 5.31 -0.94
C PHE A 226 6.19 4.48 -1.14
N ILE A 227 6.08 3.20 -1.49
CA ILE A 227 7.23 2.38 -1.92
C ILE A 227 7.90 3.00 -3.16
N GLY A 228 7.11 3.48 -4.12
CA GLY A 228 7.59 4.23 -5.28
C GLY A 228 8.35 5.51 -4.94
N GLY A 229 8.17 6.07 -3.74
CA GLY A 229 8.90 7.22 -3.21
C GLY A 229 10.19 6.87 -2.45
N LEU A 230 10.51 5.60 -2.24
CA LEU A 230 11.76 5.20 -1.56
C LEU A 230 13.05 5.64 -2.27
N PRO A 231 13.15 5.71 -3.61
CA PRO A 231 14.34 6.26 -4.27
C PRO A 231 14.59 7.72 -3.89
N LEU A 232 13.54 8.53 -3.75
CA LEU A 232 13.65 9.90 -3.26
C LEU A 232 14.19 9.94 -1.82
N ALA A 233 13.67 9.07 -0.94
CA ALA A 233 14.16 8.97 0.44
C ALA A 233 15.66 8.63 0.47
N TYR A 234 16.10 7.68 -0.37
CA TYR A 234 17.49 7.30 -0.50
C TYR A 234 18.37 8.46 -0.97
N GLN A 235 18.04 9.08 -2.10
CA GLN A 235 18.80 10.20 -2.67
C GLN A 235 18.96 11.34 -1.67
N LEU A 236 17.86 11.74 -1.01
CA LEU A 236 17.91 12.78 0.02
C LEU A 236 18.84 12.41 1.18
N THR A 237 18.79 11.17 1.67
CA THR A 237 19.68 10.74 2.75
C THR A 237 21.12 10.53 2.31
N SER A 238 21.39 10.35 1.01
CA SER A 238 22.74 10.18 0.46
C SER A 238 23.41 11.53 0.19
N GLU A 239 22.68 12.49 -0.40
CA GLU A 239 23.21 13.82 -0.74
C GLU A 239 23.37 14.72 0.49
N PHE A 240 22.46 14.63 1.46
CA PHE A 240 22.45 15.52 2.64
C PHE A 240 23.08 14.88 3.89
N ALA A 241 23.87 13.81 3.73
CA ALA A 241 24.47 13.01 4.80
C ALA A 241 25.60 13.70 5.60
N GLU A 242 26.03 14.92 5.22
CA GLU A 242 27.11 15.63 5.92
C GLU A 242 26.69 17.02 6.42
N LYS A 243 26.51 17.13 7.75
CA LYS A 243 26.64 18.35 8.59
C LYS A 243 25.88 19.59 8.08
N SER A 244 24.64 19.43 7.66
CA SER A 244 23.74 20.55 7.41
C SER A 244 22.40 20.36 8.13
N HIS A 245 21.70 21.45 8.44
CA HIS A 245 20.33 21.39 8.98
C HIS A 245 19.39 20.54 8.11
N ASN A 246 19.68 20.47 6.81
CA ASN A 246 18.90 19.73 5.80
C ASN A 246 19.01 18.20 5.99
N GLU A 247 19.98 17.71 6.76
CA GLU A 247 20.17 16.29 7.06
C GLU A 247 19.02 15.71 7.90
N ILE A 248 18.59 16.44 8.93
CA ILE A 248 17.49 16.00 9.81
C ILE A 248 16.19 15.92 9.01
N GLU A 249 15.94 16.92 8.16
CA GLU A 249 14.76 16.96 7.29
C GLU A 249 14.76 15.79 6.30
N ALA A 250 15.92 15.47 5.69
CA ALA A 250 16.07 14.32 4.80
C ALA A 250 15.76 12.99 5.52
N ILE A 251 16.30 12.79 6.72
CA ILE A 251 16.03 11.60 7.54
C ILE A 251 14.55 11.52 7.91
N GLN A 252 13.93 12.64 8.33
CA GLN A 252 12.51 12.70 8.67
C GLN A 252 11.62 12.34 7.48
N VAL A 253 11.92 12.88 6.30
CA VAL A 253 11.20 12.54 5.05
C VAL A 253 11.31 11.04 4.75
N SER A 254 12.50 10.46 4.87
CA SER A 254 12.73 9.02 4.72
C SER A 254 11.91 8.19 5.71
N CYS A 255 11.88 8.59 6.98
CA CYS A 255 11.06 7.93 8.02
C CYS A 255 9.57 8.00 7.69
N VAL A 256 9.07 9.15 7.23
CA VAL A 256 7.66 9.34 6.86
C VAL A 256 7.27 8.46 5.67
N ILE A 257 8.10 8.44 4.62
CA ILE A 257 7.87 7.60 3.43
C ILE A 257 7.84 6.12 3.83
N THR A 258 8.82 5.67 4.62
CA THR A 258 8.91 4.28 5.10
C THR A 258 7.74 3.92 6.03
N PHE A 259 7.32 4.84 6.89
CA PHE A 259 6.16 4.66 7.76
C PHE A 259 4.89 4.44 6.94
N PHE A 260 4.60 5.32 5.97
CA PHE A 260 3.40 5.17 5.14
C PHE A 260 3.47 3.93 4.24
N ALA A 261 4.63 3.62 3.66
CA ALA A 261 4.85 2.40 2.88
C ALA A 261 4.47 1.14 3.68
N SER A 262 4.81 1.09 4.97
CA SER A 262 4.63 -0.08 5.83
C SER A 262 3.30 -0.11 6.60
N ILE A 263 2.79 1.03 7.09
CA ILE A 263 1.53 1.09 7.85
C ILE A 263 0.33 0.67 6.99
N PHE A 264 0.35 0.95 5.68
CA PHE A 264 -0.70 0.49 4.79
C PHE A 264 -0.67 -1.04 4.61
N GLN A 265 0.49 -1.69 4.64
CA GLN A 265 0.56 -3.16 4.68
C GLN A 265 -0.01 -3.72 5.99
N PHE A 266 0.30 -3.07 7.11
CA PHE A 266 -0.31 -3.41 8.40
C PHE A 266 -1.84 -3.21 8.36
N ALA A 267 -2.33 -2.15 7.71
CA ALA A 267 -3.76 -1.91 7.52
C ALA A 267 -4.45 -2.96 6.62
N ILE A 268 -3.75 -3.51 5.62
CA ILE A 268 -4.26 -4.65 4.82
C ILE A 268 -4.47 -5.85 5.74
N TRP A 269 -3.51 -6.14 6.61
CA TRP A 269 -3.58 -7.24 7.56
C TRP A 269 -4.73 -7.06 8.57
N THR A 270 -4.88 -5.89 9.17
CA THR A 270 -6.01 -5.63 10.09
C THR A 270 -7.36 -5.72 9.36
N THR A 271 -7.44 -5.23 8.12
CA THR A 271 -8.63 -5.37 7.28
C THR A 271 -8.97 -6.84 7.00
N ALA A 272 -7.96 -7.67 6.74
CA ALA A 272 -8.15 -9.11 6.55
C ALA A 272 -8.60 -9.80 7.85
N LEU A 273 -8.09 -9.38 9.01
CA LEU A 273 -8.52 -9.90 10.31
C LEU A 273 -9.99 -9.59 10.64
N LEU A 274 -10.56 -8.48 10.15
CA LEU A 274 -11.98 -8.16 10.35
C LEU A 274 -12.91 -9.22 9.72
N HIS A 275 -12.48 -9.86 8.62
CA HIS A 275 -13.22 -10.92 7.92
C HIS A 275 -12.34 -12.18 7.78
N GLU A 276 -11.74 -12.62 8.90
CA GLU A 276 -10.69 -13.63 8.93
C GLU A 276 -11.10 -15.00 8.36
N ARG A 277 -12.39 -15.35 8.39
CA ARG A 277 -12.90 -16.63 7.86
C ARG A 277 -12.83 -16.70 6.34
N GLU A 278 -13.03 -15.58 5.67
CA GLU A 278 -13.10 -15.49 4.20
C GLU A 278 -11.78 -15.08 3.57
N THR A 279 -11.03 -14.20 4.23
CA THR A 279 -9.88 -13.52 3.64
C THR A 279 -8.52 -14.08 4.08
N LEU A 280 -8.48 -14.87 5.16
CA LEU A 280 -7.24 -15.40 5.74
C LEU A 280 -7.24 -16.92 5.92
N HIS A 281 -6.06 -17.49 5.70
CA HIS A 281 -5.75 -18.88 6.02
C HIS A 281 -5.82 -19.14 7.54
N PRO A 282 -6.32 -20.31 8.02
CA PRO A 282 -6.49 -20.62 9.44
C PRO A 282 -5.27 -20.39 10.34
N PHE A 283 -4.04 -20.53 9.83
CA PHE A 283 -2.82 -20.32 10.62
C PHE A 283 -2.56 -18.86 11.02
N ALA A 284 -3.14 -17.91 10.29
CA ALA A 284 -2.89 -16.48 10.46
C ALA A 284 -4.03 -15.76 11.23
N ARG A 285 -5.18 -16.43 11.39
CA ARG A 285 -6.37 -15.96 12.14
C ARG A 285 -6.06 -15.68 13.61
N TYR A 286 -6.96 -15.02 14.33
CA TYR A 286 -6.81 -14.81 15.78
C TYR A 286 -6.58 -16.14 16.51
N GLY A 287 -5.53 -16.18 17.34
CA GLY A 287 -5.09 -17.41 18.03
C GLY A 287 -4.36 -18.43 17.15
N GLY A 288 -4.18 -18.15 15.86
CA GLY A 288 -3.41 -18.97 14.93
C GLY A 288 -1.92 -19.00 15.25
N LYS A 289 -1.24 -20.08 14.80
CA LYS A 289 0.19 -20.33 15.07
C LYS A 289 1.10 -19.20 14.56
N GLU A 290 0.72 -18.58 13.45
CA GLU A 290 1.52 -17.56 12.77
C GLU A 290 1.00 -16.14 13.02
N HIS A 291 -0.13 -15.98 13.74
CA HIS A 291 -0.76 -14.68 13.97
C HIS A 291 0.19 -13.68 14.67
N ALA A 292 0.77 -14.08 15.81
CA ALA A 292 1.68 -13.21 16.57
C ALA A 292 2.95 -12.86 15.77
N PHE A 293 3.42 -13.81 14.95
CA PHE A 293 4.58 -13.60 14.09
C PHE A 293 4.28 -12.63 12.94
N MET A 294 3.12 -12.77 12.30
CA MET A 294 2.65 -11.84 11.27
C MET A 294 2.45 -10.43 11.83
N PHE A 295 1.82 -10.31 13.00
CA PHE A 295 1.68 -9.02 13.69
C PHE A 295 3.04 -8.36 13.92
N ALA A 296 4.01 -9.07 14.51
CA ALA A 296 5.34 -8.54 14.78
C ALA A 296 6.09 -8.16 13.49
N LYS A 297 5.94 -8.97 12.43
CA LYS A 297 6.58 -8.72 11.14
C LYS A 297 6.05 -7.44 10.49
N LEU A 298 4.74 -7.26 10.47
CA LEU A 298 4.08 -6.11 9.85
C LEU A 298 4.17 -4.84 10.70
N SER A 299 4.35 -4.95 12.02
CA SER A 299 4.47 -3.79 12.92
C SER A 299 5.90 -3.27 13.06
N LEU A 300 6.92 -4.07 12.72
CA LEU A 300 8.32 -3.70 12.92
C LEU A 300 8.71 -2.40 12.20
N TYR A 301 8.51 -2.30 10.89
CA TYR A 301 8.85 -1.09 10.14
C TYR A 301 8.04 0.15 10.57
N PRO A 302 6.71 0.10 10.73
CA PRO A 302 5.94 1.25 11.22
C PRO A 302 6.41 1.72 12.59
N CYS A 303 6.67 0.81 13.54
CA CYS A 303 7.12 1.18 14.88
C CYS A 303 8.52 1.78 14.87
N VAL A 304 9.45 1.20 14.11
CA VAL A 304 10.83 1.65 14.08
C VAL A 304 10.96 2.99 13.34
N SER A 305 10.28 3.15 12.19
CA SER A 305 10.27 4.42 11.45
C SER A 305 9.64 5.56 12.25
N LEU A 306 8.51 5.29 12.93
CA LEU A 306 7.87 6.27 13.81
C LEU A 306 8.74 6.62 15.02
N GLY A 307 9.38 5.61 15.62
CA GLY A 307 10.33 5.80 16.72
C GLY A 307 11.53 6.64 16.30
N ALA A 308 12.13 6.34 15.15
CA ALA A 308 13.24 7.12 14.58
C ALA A 308 12.82 8.57 14.28
N PHE A 309 11.62 8.80 13.75
CA PHE A 309 11.10 10.15 13.53
C PHE A 309 11.00 10.94 14.84
N PHE A 310 10.40 10.37 15.90
CA PHE A 310 10.33 11.08 17.18
C PHE A 310 11.72 11.25 17.83
N LEU A 311 12.59 10.26 17.70
CA LEU A 311 13.93 10.32 18.28
C LEU A 311 14.80 11.38 17.58
N THR A 312 14.66 11.56 16.26
CA THR A 312 15.34 12.63 15.51
C THR A 312 14.79 14.02 15.86
N CYS A 313 13.50 14.15 16.15
CA CYS A 313 12.91 15.38 16.68
C CYS A 313 13.43 15.74 18.09
N LEU A 314 13.69 14.74 18.94
CA LEU A 314 14.10 14.93 20.34
C LEU A 314 15.62 15.01 20.53
N LEU A 315 16.39 14.25 19.76
CA LEU A 315 17.84 14.11 19.83
C LEU A 315 18.47 14.43 18.47
N SER A 316 18.37 15.69 18.06
CA SER A 316 18.87 16.18 16.77
C SER A 316 20.36 15.84 16.55
N GLU A 317 21.18 15.91 17.60
CA GLU A 317 22.62 15.62 17.57
C GLU A 317 22.98 14.18 17.21
N PHE A 318 22.08 13.21 17.43
CA PHE A 318 22.33 11.78 17.18
C PHE A 318 21.50 11.21 16.02
N SER A 319 20.81 12.07 15.27
CA SER A 319 19.87 11.67 14.21
C SER A 319 20.47 10.70 13.18
N THR A 320 21.71 10.94 12.77
CA THR A 320 22.47 10.12 11.80
C THR A 320 22.79 8.74 12.34
N ALA A 321 23.33 8.68 13.55
CA ALA A 321 23.64 7.43 14.24
C ALA A 321 22.38 6.58 14.43
N ILE A 322 21.24 7.21 14.77
CA ILE A 322 19.94 6.55 14.90
C ILE A 322 19.52 5.95 13.55
N PHE A 323 19.62 6.70 12.46
CA PHE A 323 19.22 6.24 11.14
C PHE A 323 20.10 5.09 10.63
N HIS A 324 21.42 5.19 10.74
CA HIS A 324 22.32 4.10 10.36
C HIS A 324 22.15 2.87 11.25
N LEU A 325 21.98 3.06 12.56
CA LEU A 325 21.72 1.96 13.48
C LEU A 325 20.40 1.25 13.12
N MET A 326 19.36 2.00 12.75
CA MET A 326 18.10 1.45 12.28
C MET A 326 18.29 0.55 11.05
N GLN A 327 18.99 1.05 10.03
CA GLN A 327 19.26 0.32 8.79
C GLN A 327 20.01 -1.00 9.04
N ILE A 328 20.88 -1.04 10.04
CA ILE A 328 21.63 -2.25 10.42
C ILE A 328 20.76 -3.17 11.30
N VAL A 329 20.10 -2.65 12.32
CA VAL A 329 19.38 -3.43 13.34
C VAL A 329 18.15 -4.11 12.76
N ILE A 330 17.41 -3.46 11.86
CA ILE A 330 16.17 -4.01 11.29
C ILE A 330 16.39 -5.37 10.61
N PRO A 331 17.35 -5.54 9.67
CA PRO A 331 17.64 -6.83 9.05
C PRO A 331 17.91 -7.95 10.06
N PHE A 332 18.71 -7.68 11.10
CA PHE A 332 18.99 -8.64 12.16
C PHE A 332 17.74 -8.93 13.00
N ALA A 333 16.92 -7.92 13.28
CA ALA A 333 15.65 -8.08 13.97
C ALA A 333 14.68 -8.96 13.17
N PHE A 334 14.64 -8.84 11.84
CA PHE A 334 13.85 -9.73 10.97
C PHE A 334 14.33 -11.19 11.02
N LEU A 335 15.65 -11.41 10.97
CA LEU A 335 16.23 -12.76 11.04
C LEU A 335 15.93 -13.44 12.39
N ALA A 336 16.05 -12.68 13.48
CA ALA A 336 15.79 -13.16 14.83
C ALA A 336 14.32 -13.05 15.27
N LEU A 337 13.43 -12.52 14.42
CA LEU A 337 12.05 -12.17 14.77
C LEU A 337 11.29 -13.34 15.38
N ARG A 338 11.46 -14.54 14.83
CA ARG A 338 10.77 -15.74 15.32
C ARG A 338 11.22 -16.15 16.72
N ILE A 339 12.49 -15.93 17.05
CA ILE A 339 13.04 -16.19 18.38
C ILE A 339 12.50 -15.15 19.37
N PHE A 340 12.58 -13.86 19.01
CA PHE A 340 12.06 -12.78 19.86
C PHE A 340 10.57 -12.95 20.17
N VAL A 341 9.72 -13.21 19.16
CA VAL A 341 8.28 -13.41 19.36
C VAL A 341 8.00 -14.59 20.30
N ARG A 342 8.72 -15.71 20.16
CA ARG A 342 8.54 -16.88 21.05
C ARG A 342 8.95 -16.57 22.49
N ILE A 343 10.09 -15.90 22.68
CA ILE A 343 10.56 -15.49 24.01
C ILE A 343 9.54 -14.53 24.63
N SER A 344 9.16 -13.47 23.93
CA SER A 344 8.18 -12.48 24.41
C SER A 344 6.84 -13.11 24.76
N LEU A 345 6.32 -14.01 23.92
CA LEU A 345 5.06 -14.70 24.21
C LEU A 345 5.16 -15.60 25.46
N THR A 346 6.30 -16.24 25.67
CA THR A 346 6.55 -17.07 26.86
C THR A 346 6.63 -16.20 28.12
N VAL A 347 7.36 -15.08 28.05
CA VAL A 347 7.47 -14.12 29.16
C VAL A 347 6.11 -13.53 29.52
N VAL A 348 5.33 -13.06 28.54
CA VAL A 348 3.99 -12.51 28.77
C VAL A 348 3.06 -13.55 29.39
N LYS A 349 3.06 -14.79 28.89
CA LYS A 349 2.26 -15.88 29.48
C LYS A 349 2.66 -16.17 30.92
N SER A 350 3.95 -16.19 31.23
CA SER A 350 4.46 -16.38 32.59
C SER A 350 4.02 -15.24 33.51
N VAL A 351 4.14 -13.98 33.07
CA VAL A 351 3.71 -12.81 33.85
C VAL A 351 2.19 -12.80 34.07
N MET A 352 1.40 -13.10 33.03
CA MET A 352 -0.07 -13.20 33.16
C MET A 352 -0.49 -14.35 34.07
N SER A 353 0.22 -15.49 34.04
CA SER A 353 -0.01 -16.62 34.95
C SER A 353 0.29 -16.24 36.41
N LEU A 354 1.41 -15.55 36.65
CA LEU A 354 1.77 -15.04 37.98
C LEU A 354 0.76 -14.01 38.50
N SER A 355 0.31 -13.09 37.64
CA SER A 355 -0.71 -12.10 37.98
C SER A 355 -2.06 -12.76 38.29
N ARG A 356 -2.50 -13.73 37.49
CA ARG A 356 -3.73 -14.51 37.75
C ARG A 356 -3.64 -15.25 39.08
N ARG A 357 -2.49 -15.87 39.38
CA ARG A 357 -2.26 -16.56 40.66
C ARG A 357 -2.33 -15.61 41.85
N LYS A 358 -1.81 -14.39 41.69
CA LYS A 358 -1.88 -13.34 42.73
C LYS A 358 -3.31 -12.85 42.96
N VAL A 359 -4.12 -12.71 41.91
CA VAL A 359 -5.54 -12.33 42.04
C VAL A 359 -6.35 -13.41 42.77
N VAL A 360 -6.17 -14.68 42.41
CA VAL A 360 -6.86 -15.80 43.10
C VAL A 360 -6.47 -15.87 44.57
N LEU A 361 -5.20 -15.67 44.91
CA LEU A 361 -4.76 -15.64 46.32
C LEU A 361 -5.37 -14.48 47.11
N LEU A 362 -5.54 -13.31 46.49
CA LEU A 362 -6.19 -12.15 47.13
C LEU A 362 -7.70 -12.37 47.31
N GLU A 363 -8.38 -13.01 46.35
CA GLU A 363 -9.79 -13.40 46.49
C GLU A 363 -10.00 -14.46 47.58
N GLU A 364 -9.08 -15.44 47.71
CA GLU A 364 -9.12 -16.43 48.81
C GLU A 364 -8.86 -15.78 50.17
N GLU A 365 -7.93 -14.82 50.26
CA GLU A 365 -7.62 -14.09 51.50
C GLU A 365 -8.77 -13.16 51.92
N GLU A 366 -9.44 -12.48 50.98
CA GLU A 366 -10.65 -11.70 51.22
C GLU A 366 -11.85 -12.57 51.64
N ALA A 367 -12.02 -13.75 51.02
CA ALA A 367 -13.07 -14.69 51.39
C ALA A 367 -12.89 -15.24 52.83
N CYS A 368 -11.65 -15.44 53.28
CA CYS A 368 -11.35 -15.83 54.66
C CYS A 368 -11.56 -14.71 55.70
N LEU A 369 -11.59 -13.45 55.28
CA LEU A 369 -11.76 -12.28 56.16
C LEU A 369 -13.20 -11.75 56.23
N SER A 370 -14.11 -12.23 55.36
CA SER A 370 -15.54 -11.92 55.46
C SER A 370 -16.21 -12.76 56.57
N PRO A 371 -16.85 -12.16 57.58
CA PRO A 371 -17.59 -12.93 58.57
C PRO A 371 -18.85 -13.49 57.92
N THR A 372 -19.06 -14.80 58.06
CA THR A 372 -20.32 -15.46 57.72
C THR A 372 -21.45 -14.85 58.54
N GLU A 373 -22.34 -14.10 57.91
CA GLU A 373 -23.64 -13.69 58.48
C GLU A 373 -24.56 -14.91 58.69
#